data_AF-A0A2D2H2J0-F1
#
_entry.id   AF-A0A2D2H2J0-F1
#
_cell.length_a   1.000
_cell.length_b   1.000
_cell.length_c   1.000
_cell.angle_alpha   90.00
_cell.angle_beta   90.00
_cell.angle_gamma   90.00
#
_symmetry.space_group_name_H-M   'P 1'
#
loop_
_entity.id
_entity.type
_entity.pdbx_description
1 polymer ?
#
loop_
_entity_poly.entity_id
_entity_poly.type
_entity_poly.pdbx_seq_one_letter_code
_entity_poly.pdbx_strand_id
1 'polypeptide(L)'
;MAYKSLSQEQAELIIHRLLAEPLWASPTTAELAEAVAADDDAALDLLFRHAADVLPGLSREDGQRLLHSMERLTDKLEVREAARSAEWHGLRARLQEIKAAVAQIGEARAEKRAEVSAAAAAKAEVDLIVARRVADREAGVTPGPRKAKPGRPPLSALVESFFGRRRDVDEMTHQVIGQERGTLRRFLEECGDRSADAYDRGDITRFLGTLRRLPATYGKSPKDKARSLAEIIARADEAKEERLSDRTVKRHLSALSQFFGFVVDQGHLSGAARAELVDGHRFRLEKGARDQRDAWSSAELKALFASPVWTGCHPHFRSERGPEILRDARFWLPLLALFHGARLEEYADLYRRDVCCDEGTWAVRLVESETEDGARRRLKTANATRTVPLHSEIIRLGFLDHVQRTARDPGDPLFPDLRPQGKDGKRGPRMTRWFVQYRKAVHLYREGVGMHAVERHGIGTLLEG
;
A
#
# COMPACT_ATOMS: atom_id res chain seq x y z
N MET A 1 34.95 -24.47 -29.13
CA MET A 1 34.67 -23.43 -28.11
C MET A 1 33.42 -23.87 -27.36
N ALA A 2 33.28 -23.59 -26.07
CA ALA A 2 32.03 -23.84 -25.36
C ALA A 2 31.12 -22.61 -25.52
N TYR A 3 29.91 -22.82 -26.05
CA TYR A 3 28.86 -21.81 -26.01
C TYR A 3 28.35 -21.67 -24.56
N LYS A 4 27.85 -20.49 -24.20
CA LYS A 4 27.26 -20.23 -22.88
C LYS A 4 25.75 -20.23 -23.00
N SER A 5 25.09 -20.95 -22.10
CA SER A 5 23.64 -20.90 -21.94
C SER A 5 23.19 -19.51 -21.44
N LEU A 6 21.93 -19.20 -21.74
CA LEU A 6 21.27 -17.94 -21.37
C LEU A 6 21.02 -17.88 -19.85
N SER A 7 21.31 -16.76 -19.20
CA SER A 7 20.95 -16.51 -17.80
C SER A 7 19.58 -15.83 -17.66
N GLN A 8 19.01 -15.86 -16.45
CA GLN A 8 17.71 -15.24 -16.17
C GLN A 8 17.68 -13.74 -16.52
N GLU A 9 18.67 -12.97 -16.07
CA GLU A 9 18.79 -11.53 -16.37
C GLU A 9 18.86 -11.25 -17.88
N GLN A 10 19.45 -12.17 -18.66
CA GLN A 10 19.53 -12.04 -20.12
C GLN A 10 18.17 -12.35 -20.79
N ALA A 11 17.43 -13.35 -20.30
CA ALA A 11 16.06 -13.63 -20.76
C ALA A 11 15.13 -12.44 -20.48
N GLU A 12 15.19 -11.86 -19.28
CA GLU A 12 14.42 -10.66 -18.90
C GLU A 12 14.79 -9.44 -19.78
N LEU A 13 16.08 -9.24 -20.07
CA LEU A 13 16.55 -8.16 -20.95
C LEU A 13 16.09 -8.34 -22.40
N ILE A 14 16.04 -9.58 -22.91
CA ILE A 14 15.50 -9.89 -24.24
C ILE A 14 14.00 -9.57 -24.27
N ILE A 15 13.23 -10.09 -23.30
CA ILE A 15 11.78 -9.87 -23.20
C ILE A 15 11.46 -8.37 -23.12
N HIS A 16 12.16 -7.59 -22.30
CA HIS A 16 11.97 -6.14 -22.21
C HIS A 16 12.21 -5.43 -23.55
N ARG A 17 13.16 -5.89 -24.37
CA ARG A 17 13.43 -5.32 -25.70
C ARG A 17 12.34 -5.68 -26.70
N LEU A 18 11.88 -6.93 -26.73
CA LEU A 18 10.77 -7.38 -27.60
C LEU A 18 9.47 -6.60 -27.36
N LEU A 19 9.24 -6.08 -26.16
CA LEU A 19 8.08 -5.24 -25.84
C LEU A 19 8.21 -3.79 -26.36
N ALA A 20 9.44 -3.30 -26.52
CA ALA A 20 9.76 -1.98 -27.05
C ALA A 20 9.84 -1.94 -28.59
N GLU A 21 9.81 -3.09 -29.25
CA GLU A 21 9.96 -3.22 -30.71
C GLU A 21 8.67 -2.89 -31.49
N PRO A 22 8.76 -2.32 -32.70
CA PRO A 22 7.62 -2.15 -33.60
C PRO A 22 7.07 -3.51 -34.03
N LEU A 23 5.74 -3.69 -33.99
CA LEU A 23 5.05 -4.94 -34.36
C LEU A 23 5.49 -5.51 -35.73
N TRP A 24 5.72 -4.63 -36.71
CA TRP A 24 6.10 -4.98 -38.08
C TRP A 24 7.62 -5.03 -38.33
N ALA A 25 8.46 -4.74 -37.33
CA ALA A 25 9.90 -4.93 -37.46
C ALA A 25 10.22 -6.43 -37.56
N SER A 26 10.81 -6.84 -38.69
CA SER A 26 11.08 -8.24 -38.98
C SER A 26 12.58 -8.51 -39.15
N PRO A 27 13.14 -9.28 -38.22
CA PRO A 27 13.09 -9.05 -36.78
C PRO A 27 14.25 -8.11 -36.37
N THR A 28 14.24 -7.56 -35.15
CA THR A 28 15.41 -7.03 -34.42
C THR A 28 14.90 -6.41 -33.13
N THR A 29 15.43 -6.78 -31.96
CA THR A 29 16.76 -6.33 -31.52
C THR A 29 17.81 -7.43 -31.62
N ALA A 30 18.80 -7.25 -32.51
CA ALA A 30 19.80 -8.26 -32.88
C ALA A 30 19.22 -9.64 -33.26
N GLU A 31 18.03 -9.65 -33.89
CA GLU A 31 17.29 -10.83 -34.35
C GLU A 31 17.16 -11.98 -33.31
N LEU A 32 16.71 -11.63 -32.10
CA LEU A 32 16.68 -12.52 -30.94
C LEU A 32 18.08 -12.98 -30.50
N ALA A 33 19.05 -12.06 -30.58
CA ALA A 33 20.46 -12.21 -30.19
C ALA A 33 21.24 -13.30 -30.98
N GLU A 34 21.16 -13.25 -32.31
CA GLU A 34 21.62 -14.32 -33.23
C GLU A 34 20.79 -15.63 -33.13
N ALA A 35 19.66 -15.57 -32.39
CA ALA A 35 18.87 -16.68 -31.86
C ALA A 35 19.58 -17.44 -30.71
N VAL A 36 19.93 -18.73 -30.66
CA VAL A 36 19.89 -19.91 -31.55
C VAL A 36 20.52 -19.73 -32.93
N ALA A 37 21.80 -19.35 -33.06
CA ALA A 37 22.96 -19.33 -32.15
C ALA A 37 23.56 -20.63 -31.53
N ALA A 38 23.26 -21.88 -31.87
CA ALA A 38 22.37 -22.47 -32.87
C ALA A 38 22.09 -23.97 -32.59
N ASP A 39 21.99 -24.37 -31.32
CA ASP A 39 21.50 -25.69 -30.82
C ASP A 39 21.54 -25.71 -29.25
N ASP A 40 20.97 -24.70 -28.57
CA ASP A 40 20.86 -24.67 -27.08
C ASP A 40 19.39 -24.66 -26.65
N ASP A 41 18.83 -25.86 -26.48
CA ASP A 41 17.43 -26.07 -26.09
C ASP A 41 17.13 -25.61 -24.66
N ALA A 42 18.14 -25.60 -23.78
CA ALA A 42 17.98 -25.14 -22.40
C ALA A 42 17.85 -23.60 -22.33
N ALA A 43 18.59 -22.89 -23.19
CA ALA A 43 18.42 -21.45 -23.38
C ALA A 43 17.05 -21.09 -23.98
N LEU A 44 16.55 -21.90 -24.93
CA LEU A 44 15.20 -21.76 -25.49
C LEU A 44 14.11 -21.98 -24.44
N ASP A 45 14.13 -23.12 -23.74
CA ASP A 45 13.13 -23.44 -22.71
C ASP A 45 13.11 -22.40 -21.57
N LEU A 46 14.27 -21.90 -21.13
CA LEU A 46 14.34 -20.82 -20.14
C LEU A 46 13.66 -19.54 -20.65
N LEU A 47 13.92 -19.13 -21.90
CA LEU A 47 13.29 -17.94 -22.49
C LEU A 47 11.77 -18.10 -22.61
N PHE A 48 11.28 -19.26 -23.03
CA PHE A 48 9.85 -19.56 -23.14
C PHE A 48 9.17 -19.70 -21.75
N ARG A 49 9.86 -20.20 -20.72
CA ARG A 49 9.37 -20.19 -19.33
C ARG A 49 9.25 -18.76 -18.80
N HIS A 50 10.31 -17.94 -18.91
CA HIS A 50 10.27 -16.55 -18.45
C HIS A 50 9.25 -15.69 -19.20
N ALA A 51 9.04 -15.94 -20.50
CA ALA A 51 7.96 -15.30 -21.25
C ALA A 51 6.57 -15.65 -20.71
N ALA A 52 6.35 -16.89 -20.24
CA ALA A 52 5.10 -17.29 -19.59
C ALA A 52 4.90 -16.61 -18.22
N ASP A 53 5.95 -16.52 -17.40
CA ASP A 53 5.87 -16.02 -16.02
C ASP A 53 5.60 -14.50 -15.94
N VAL A 54 6.07 -13.70 -16.91
CA VAL A 54 5.81 -12.24 -16.93
C VAL A 54 4.42 -11.84 -17.46
N LEU A 55 3.79 -12.69 -18.28
CA LEU A 55 2.54 -12.37 -18.99
C LEU A 55 1.39 -11.86 -18.11
N PRO A 56 1.14 -12.40 -16.89
CA PRO A 56 0.09 -11.88 -16.00
C PRO A 56 0.24 -10.39 -15.66
N GLY A 57 1.47 -9.88 -15.62
CA GLY A 57 1.79 -8.48 -15.32
C GLY A 57 1.65 -7.51 -16.50
N LEU A 58 1.68 -8.01 -17.74
CA LEU A 58 1.73 -7.18 -18.95
C LEU A 58 0.36 -6.59 -19.33
N SER A 59 0.38 -5.48 -20.07
CA SER A 59 -0.84 -4.95 -20.70
C SER A 59 -1.35 -5.89 -21.80
N ARG A 60 -2.56 -5.66 -22.31
CA ARG A 60 -3.09 -6.47 -23.43
C ARG A 60 -2.21 -6.32 -24.67
N GLU A 61 -1.76 -5.11 -24.96
CA GLU A 61 -0.97 -4.81 -26.16
C GLU A 61 0.44 -5.40 -26.03
N ASP A 62 1.08 -5.24 -24.88
CA ASP A 62 2.41 -5.77 -24.59
C ASP A 62 2.43 -7.31 -24.62
N GLY A 63 1.43 -7.96 -24.01
CA GLY A 63 1.29 -9.42 -24.08
C GLY A 63 1.09 -9.93 -25.51
N GLN A 64 0.40 -9.17 -26.37
CA GLN A 64 0.27 -9.50 -27.79
C GLN A 64 1.57 -9.27 -28.58
N ARG A 65 2.35 -8.22 -28.27
CA ARG A 65 3.69 -8.00 -28.85
C ARG A 65 4.65 -9.15 -28.50
N LEU A 66 4.71 -9.54 -27.23
CA LEU A 66 5.56 -10.64 -26.77
C LEU A 66 5.17 -11.96 -27.45
N LEU A 67 3.88 -12.30 -27.45
CA LEU A 67 3.37 -13.50 -28.12
C LEU A 67 3.76 -13.53 -29.61
N HIS A 68 3.54 -12.43 -30.33
CA HIS A 68 3.86 -12.36 -31.76
C HIS A 68 5.37 -12.50 -32.05
N SER A 69 6.24 -12.03 -31.14
CA SER A 69 7.69 -12.25 -31.25
C SER A 69 8.10 -13.69 -30.91
N MET A 70 7.39 -14.40 -30.02
CA MET A 70 7.62 -15.83 -29.77
C MET A 70 7.13 -16.71 -30.92
N GLU A 71 5.99 -16.41 -31.55
CA GLU A 71 5.50 -17.11 -32.75
C GLU A 71 6.55 -17.07 -33.88
N ARG A 72 7.06 -15.87 -34.20
CA ARG A 72 8.06 -15.66 -35.25
C ARG A 72 9.40 -16.36 -34.97
N LEU A 73 9.71 -16.69 -33.71
CA LEU A 73 10.85 -17.53 -33.35
C LEU A 73 10.58 -19.01 -33.66
N THR A 74 9.43 -19.54 -33.25
CA THR A 74 9.04 -20.93 -33.52
C THR A 74 8.93 -21.21 -35.03
N ASP A 75 8.40 -20.25 -35.80
CA ASP A 75 8.30 -20.37 -37.26
C ASP A 75 9.70 -20.37 -37.93
N LYS A 76 10.65 -19.54 -37.44
CA LYS A 76 12.06 -19.57 -37.88
C LYS A 76 12.78 -20.89 -37.53
N LEU A 77 12.32 -21.63 -36.51
CA LEU A 77 12.86 -22.95 -36.15
C LEU A 77 12.23 -24.09 -36.97
N GLU A 78 10.93 -24.07 -37.23
CA GLU A 78 10.23 -25.07 -38.07
C GLU A 78 10.85 -25.19 -39.48
N VAL A 79 11.31 -24.06 -40.06
CA VAL A 79 12.02 -24.02 -41.35
C VAL A 79 13.42 -24.67 -41.30
N ARG A 80 14.02 -24.86 -40.12
CA ARG A 80 15.34 -25.47 -39.91
C ARG A 80 15.28 -26.95 -39.52
N GLU A 81 14.28 -27.37 -38.75
CA GLU A 81 14.32 -28.62 -37.97
C GLU A 81 13.67 -29.86 -38.61
N ALA A 82 13.40 -29.88 -39.92
CA ALA A 82 12.71 -30.97 -40.64
C ALA A 82 13.42 -32.36 -40.62
N ALA A 83 14.44 -32.56 -39.78
CA ALA A 83 15.16 -33.81 -39.54
C ALA A 83 15.30 -34.21 -38.03
N ARG A 84 14.84 -33.39 -37.06
CA ARG A 84 14.85 -33.71 -35.62
C ARG A 84 13.48 -33.41 -35.02
N SER A 85 12.87 -34.40 -34.36
CA SER A 85 11.40 -34.41 -34.19
C SER A 85 10.88 -34.34 -32.75
N ALA A 86 11.73 -34.42 -31.72
CA ALA A 86 11.26 -34.57 -30.34
C ALA A 86 11.15 -33.23 -29.60
N GLU A 87 12.25 -32.49 -29.51
CA GLU A 87 12.37 -31.25 -28.74
C GLU A 87 11.46 -30.14 -29.28
N TRP A 88 11.38 -30.01 -30.60
CA TRP A 88 10.50 -29.05 -31.31
C TRP A 88 9.02 -29.15 -30.91
N HIS A 89 8.50 -30.36 -30.68
CA HIS A 89 7.12 -30.55 -30.21
C HIS A 89 6.92 -29.97 -28.80
N GLY A 90 7.93 -30.00 -27.93
CA GLY A 90 7.91 -29.40 -26.60
C GLY A 90 7.80 -27.87 -26.65
N LEU A 91 8.63 -27.22 -27.47
CA LEU A 91 8.57 -25.76 -27.66
C LEU A 91 7.23 -25.32 -28.29
N ARG A 92 6.74 -26.07 -29.29
CA ARG A 92 5.42 -25.81 -29.87
C ARG A 92 4.28 -26.01 -28.86
N ALA A 93 4.36 -26.96 -27.94
CA ALA A 93 3.40 -27.11 -26.84
C ALA A 93 3.47 -25.91 -25.87
N ARG A 94 4.67 -25.49 -25.45
CA ARG A 94 4.87 -24.34 -24.55
C ARG A 94 4.32 -23.02 -25.14
N LEU A 95 4.44 -22.82 -26.45
CA LEU A 95 3.80 -21.71 -27.15
C LEU A 95 2.26 -21.76 -27.08
N GLN A 96 1.63 -22.93 -27.08
CA GLN A 96 0.18 -23.06 -26.90
C GLN A 96 -0.25 -22.77 -25.45
N GLU A 97 0.55 -23.13 -24.44
CA GLU A 97 0.31 -22.74 -23.05
C GLU A 97 0.36 -21.21 -22.88
N ILE A 98 1.34 -20.55 -23.48
CA ILE A 98 1.44 -19.08 -23.54
C ILE A 98 0.20 -18.47 -24.20
N LYS A 99 -0.28 -19.03 -25.32
CA LYS A 99 -1.52 -18.59 -25.99
C LYS A 99 -2.76 -18.77 -25.10
N ALA A 100 -2.88 -19.89 -24.39
CA ALA A 100 -3.98 -20.15 -23.46
C ALA A 100 -3.98 -19.16 -22.27
N ALA A 101 -2.80 -18.86 -21.70
CA ALA A 101 -2.66 -17.87 -20.64
C ALA A 101 -3.09 -16.46 -21.11
N VAL A 102 -2.67 -16.04 -22.31
CA VAL A 102 -3.10 -14.75 -22.91
C VAL A 102 -4.62 -14.70 -23.10
N ALA A 103 -5.26 -15.79 -23.52
CA ALA A 103 -6.71 -15.88 -23.66
C ALA A 103 -7.43 -15.72 -22.31
N GLN A 104 -7.05 -16.51 -21.30
CA GLN A 104 -7.63 -16.45 -19.95
C GLN A 104 -7.46 -15.07 -19.29
N ILE A 105 -6.28 -14.44 -19.46
CA ILE A 105 -6.04 -13.06 -19.01
C ILE A 105 -6.97 -12.07 -19.75
N GLY A 106 -7.23 -12.31 -21.04
CA GLY A 106 -8.20 -11.54 -21.84
C GLY A 106 -9.63 -11.65 -21.33
N GLU A 107 -10.08 -12.87 -21.02
CA GLU A 107 -11.40 -13.22 -20.52
C GLU A 107 -11.65 -12.65 -19.11
N ALA A 108 -10.77 -12.93 -18.14
CA ALA A 108 -10.89 -12.37 -16.79
C ALA A 108 -10.87 -10.83 -16.78
N ARG A 109 -10.09 -10.20 -17.69
CA ARG A 109 -10.12 -8.74 -17.89
C ARG A 109 -11.42 -8.27 -18.57
N ALA A 110 -12.13 -9.11 -19.32
CA ALA A 110 -13.43 -8.81 -19.92
C ALA A 110 -14.57 -8.94 -18.90
N GLU A 111 -14.59 -10.00 -18.10
CA GLU A 111 -15.52 -10.15 -16.96
C GLU A 111 -15.41 -8.97 -15.99
N LYS A 112 -14.19 -8.57 -15.63
CA LYS A 112 -13.98 -7.41 -14.74
C LYS A 112 -14.44 -6.08 -15.36
N ARG A 113 -14.39 -5.94 -16.69
CA ARG A 113 -15.00 -4.78 -17.39
C ARG A 113 -16.53 -4.86 -17.36
N ALA A 114 -17.12 -6.05 -17.48
CA ALA A 114 -18.57 -6.25 -17.38
C ALA A 114 -19.09 -5.92 -15.98
N GLU A 115 -18.43 -6.38 -14.91
CA GLU A 115 -18.76 -6.01 -13.53
C GLU A 115 -18.72 -4.49 -13.31
N VAL A 116 -17.65 -3.82 -13.75
CA VAL A 116 -17.49 -2.36 -13.59
C VAL A 116 -18.54 -1.60 -14.39
N SER A 117 -18.91 -2.10 -15.57
CA SER A 117 -20.01 -1.55 -16.38
C SER A 117 -21.36 -1.71 -15.70
N ALA A 118 -21.66 -2.89 -15.15
CA ALA A 118 -22.89 -3.15 -14.39
C ALA A 118 -22.99 -2.27 -13.13
N ALA A 119 -21.89 -2.10 -12.41
CA ALA A 119 -21.82 -1.20 -11.26
C ALA A 119 -22.02 0.28 -11.65
N ALA A 120 -21.52 0.69 -12.82
CA ALA A 120 -21.74 2.04 -13.36
C ALA A 120 -23.21 2.25 -13.81
N ALA A 121 -23.84 1.24 -14.43
CA ALA A 121 -25.25 1.27 -14.82
C ALA A 121 -26.18 1.35 -13.59
N ALA A 122 -25.96 0.49 -12.59
CA ALA A 122 -26.69 0.53 -11.33
C ALA A 122 -26.53 1.87 -10.59
N LYS A 123 -25.34 2.49 -10.66
CA LYS A 123 -25.13 3.84 -10.15
C LYS A 123 -25.94 4.89 -10.93
N ALA A 124 -25.99 4.81 -12.25
CA ALA A 124 -26.77 5.75 -13.08
C ALA A 124 -28.29 5.66 -12.80
N GLU A 125 -28.80 4.45 -12.55
CA GLU A 125 -30.18 4.24 -12.11
C GLU A 125 -30.45 4.88 -10.73
N VAL A 126 -29.53 4.71 -9.77
CA VAL A 126 -29.61 5.39 -8.47
C VAL A 126 -29.53 6.91 -8.60
N ASP A 127 -28.65 7.45 -9.45
CA ASP A 127 -28.55 8.89 -9.71
C ASP A 127 -29.85 9.44 -10.34
N LEU A 128 -30.53 8.68 -11.21
CA LEU A 128 -31.85 9.02 -11.75
C LEU A 128 -32.96 9.00 -10.69
N ILE A 129 -32.97 8.00 -9.80
CA ILE A 129 -33.91 7.93 -8.67
C ILE A 129 -33.70 9.12 -7.71
N VAL A 130 -32.43 9.52 -7.48
CA VAL A 130 -32.09 10.71 -6.68
C VAL A 130 -32.55 11.99 -7.38
N ALA A 131 -32.30 12.14 -8.68
CA ALA A 131 -32.75 13.31 -9.45
C ALA A 131 -34.27 13.48 -9.43
N ARG A 132 -35.03 12.39 -9.61
CA ARG A 132 -36.50 12.40 -9.51
C ARG A 132 -36.97 12.84 -8.11
N ARG A 133 -36.35 12.31 -7.05
CA ARG A 133 -36.65 12.71 -5.66
C ARG A 133 -36.24 14.13 -5.30
N VAL A 134 -35.31 14.75 -6.05
CA VAL A 134 -35.02 16.18 -5.92
C VAL A 134 -36.15 17.00 -6.53
N ALA A 135 -36.61 16.65 -7.74
CA ALA A 135 -37.78 17.29 -8.36
C ALA A 135 -39.06 17.14 -7.52
N ASP A 136 -39.31 15.96 -6.93
CA ASP A 136 -40.43 15.74 -6.00
C ASP A 136 -40.36 16.67 -4.76
N ARG A 137 -39.14 17.08 -4.36
CA ARG A 137 -38.87 17.98 -3.22
C ARG A 137 -39.01 19.46 -3.60
N GLU A 138 -38.59 19.81 -4.81
CA GLU A 138 -38.79 21.14 -5.40
C GLU A 138 -40.27 21.42 -5.70
N ALA A 139 -41.06 20.38 -5.96
CA ALA A 139 -42.53 20.41 -6.02
C ALA A 139 -43.23 20.62 -4.65
N GLY A 140 -42.48 20.89 -3.58
CA GLY A 140 -43.02 21.31 -2.28
C GLY A 140 -43.55 20.19 -1.38
N VAL A 141 -43.41 18.92 -1.77
CA VAL A 141 -43.88 17.77 -0.97
C VAL A 141 -42.95 17.54 0.22
N THR A 142 -43.26 18.15 1.37
CA THR A 142 -42.52 17.97 2.62
C THR A 142 -42.99 16.72 3.38
N PRO A 143 -42.15 15.67 3.54
CA PRO A 143 -42.47 14.58 4.45
C PRO A 143 -42.35 15.06 5.90
N GLY A 144 -43.44 14.98 6.66
CA GLY A 144 -43.47 15.37 8.08
C GLY A 144 -42.52 14.55 8.97
N PRO A 145 -42.19 15.05 10.18
CA PRO A 145 -41.20 14.44 11.07
C PRO A 145 -41.60 13.01 11.47
N ARG A 146 -40.80 12.04 11.04
CA ARG A 146 -40.99 10.63 11.40
C ARG A 146 -40.61 10.40 12.86
N LYS A 147 -41.61 10.20 13.72
CA LYS A 147 -41.38 9.64 15.06
C LYS A 147 -40.74 8.26 14.95
N ALA A 148 -39.74 7.98 15.79
CA ALA A 148 -39.10 6.67 15.87
C ALA A 148 -40.13 5.58 16.18
N LYS A 149 -39.97 4.39 15.58
CA LYS A 149 -40.81 3.23 15.94
C LYS A 149 -40.35 2.67 17.30
N PRO A 150 -41.26 2.50 18.28
CA PRO A 150 -40.89 1.88 19.56
C PRO A 150 -40.41 0.44 19.33
N GLY A 151 -39.37 0.03 20.08
CA GLY A 151 -38.80 -1.32 20.02
C GLY A 151 -37.48 -1.48 19.26
N ARG A 152 -36.88 -0.40 18.73
CA ARG A 152 -35.53 -0.43 18.14
C ARG A 152 -34.47 0.04 19.14
N PRO A 153 -33.29 -0.63 19.23
CA PRO A 153 -32.25 -0.25 20.17
C PRO A 153 -31.64 1.12 19.81
N PRO A 154 -31.14 1.87 20.81
CA PRO A 154 -30.30 3.04 20.57
C PRO A 154 -28.95 2.64 19.96
N LEU A 155 -28.27 3.56 19.27
CA LEU A 155 -26.99 3.24 18.62
C LEU A 155 -25.92 2.81 19.63
N SER A 156 -25.90 3.34 20.86
CA SER A 156 -24.96 2.93 21.91
C SER A 156 -24.96 1.42 22.18
N ALA A 157 -26.13 0.77 22.18
CA ALA A 157 -26.29 -0.66 22.40
C ALA A 157 -25.67 -1.52 21.27
N LEU A 158 -25.43 -0.93 20.09
CA LEU A 158 -24.83 -1.58 18.93
C LEU A 158 -23.32 -1.32 18.81
N VAL A 159 -22.74 -0.48 19.67
CA VAL A 159 -21.31 -0.09 19.58
C VAL A 159 -20.38 -1.25 19.95
N GLU A 160 -20.68 -2.02 21.00
CA GLU A 160 -19.79 -3.11 21.42
C GLU A 160 -19.91 -4.34 20.51
N SER A 161 -21.11 -4.65 19.98
CA SER A 161 -21.27 -5.73 18.99
C SER A 161 -20.60 -5.40 17.66
N PHE A 162 -20.66 -4.14 17.22
CA PHE A 162 -19.84 -3.65 16.10
C PHE A 162 -18.35 -3.86 16.37
N PHE A 163 -17.82 -3.42 17.51
CA PHE A 163 -16.40 -3.57 17.80
C PHE A 163 -15.94 -5.01 18.11
N GLY A 164 -16.86 -5.89 18.50
CA GLY A 164 -16.66 -7.34 18.44
C GLY A 164 -16.38 -7.79 17.02
N ARG A 165 -17.32 -7.57 16.09
CA ARG A 165 -17.12 -7.90 14.66
C ARG A 165 -15.85 -7.27 14.07
N ARG A 166 -15.57 -5.99 14.35
CA ARG A 166 -14.36 -5.30 13.86
C ARG A 166 -13.06 -5.98 14.35
N ARG A 167 -13.08 -6.60 15.54
CA ARG A 167 -11.93 -7.32 16.12
C ARG A 167 -11.86 -8.79 15.67
N ASP A 168 -12.99 -9.48 15.66
CA ASP A 168 -13.06 -10.95 15.62
C ASP A 168 -13.38 -11.51 14.23
N VAL A 169 -13.96 -10.70 13.34
CA VAL A 169 -14.33 -11.10 11.96
C VAL A 169 -13.56 -10.28 10.94
N ASP A 170 -13.52 -8.95 11.11
CA ASP A 170 -12.78 -8.06 10.22
C ASP A 170 -11.27 -7.99 10.60
N GLU A 171 -10.88 -8.54 11.76
CA GLU A 171 -9.50 -8.61 12.27
C GLU A 171 -8.74 -7.26 12.20
N MET A 172 -9.41 -6.17 12.59
CA MET A 172 -8.86 -4.81 12.53
C MET A 172 -7.95 -4.48 13.71
N THR A 173 -6.81 -3.85 13.42
CA THR A 173 -5.87 -3.34 14.44
C THR A 173 -6.54 -2.48 15.51
N HIS A 174 -6.04 -2.53 16.74
CA HIS A 174 -6.53 -1.70 17.84
C HIS A 174 -6.39 -0.20 17.55
N GLN A 175 -5.40 0.23 16.74
CA GLN A 175 -5.31 1.61 16.28
C GLN A 175 -6.50 2.05 15.39
N VAL A 176 -7.04 1.16 14.55
CA VAL A 176 -8.23 1.45 13.72
C VAL A 176 -9.48 1.47 14.60
N ILE A 177 -9.69 0.41 15.39
CA ILE A 177 -10.82 0.30 16.34
C ILE A 177 -10.84 1.50 17.30
N GLY A 178 -9.69 1.95 17.80
CA GLY A 178 -9.60 3.13 18.66
C GLY A 178 -9.97 4.46 17.98
N GLN A 179 -9.70 4.61 16.68
CA GLN A 179 -10.11 5.79 15.90
C GLN A 179 -11.61 5.77 15.57
N GLU A 180 -12.15 4.60 15.22
CA GLU A 180 -13.57 4.41 14.96
C GLU A 180 -14.39 4.61 16.24
N ARG A 181 -13.97 4.02 17.36
CA ARG A 181 -14.62 4.18 18.68
C ARG A 181 -14.55 5.62 19.19
N GLY A 182 -13.44 6.32 18.94
CA GLY A 182 -13.33 7.76 19.18
C GLY A 182 -14.25 8.60 18.29
N THR A 183 -14.61 8.11 17.09
CA THR A 183 -15.56 8.77 16.18
C THR A 183 -17.00 8.55 16.65
N LEU A 184 -17.40 7.30 16.90
CA LEU A 184 -18.76 6.98 17.36
C LEU A 184 -19.09 7.69 18.67
N ARG A 185 -18.15 7.73 19.64
CA ARG A 185 -18.34 8.45 20.90
C ARG A 185 -18.70 9.92 20.69
N ARG A 186 -17.97 10.63 19.80
CA ARG A 186 -18.23 12.05 19.51
C ARG A 186 -19.47 12.26 18.65
N PHE A 187 -19.86 11.29 17.81
CA PHE A 187 -21.13 11.35 17.08
C PHE A 187 -22.34 11.24 18.03
N LEU A 188 -22.30 10.33 19.01
CA LEU A 188 -23.37 10.20 20.02
C LEU A 188 -23.40 11.41 20.98
N GLU A 189 -22.27 12.05 21.24
CA GLU A 189 -22.19 13.32 21.99
C GLU A 189 -22.83 14.50 21.22
N GLU A 190 -22.58 14.62 19.92
CA GLU A 190 -23.08 15.71 19.06
C GLU A 190 -24.53 15.52 18.58
N CYS A 191 -24.98 14.28 18.48
CA CYS A 191 -26.28 13.92 17.90
C CYS A 191 -27.25 13.26 18.88
N GLY A 192 -26.84 13.06 20.13
CA GLY A 192 -27.57 12.26 21.11
C GLY A 192 -27.58 10.77 20.75
N ASP A 193 -28.01 9.96 21.71
CA ASP A 193 -28.14 8.51 21.53
C ASP A 193 -29.60 8.14 21.20
N ARG A 194 -29.89 8.07 19.90
CA ARG A 194 -31.18 7.69 19.31
C ARG A 194 -31.09 6.32 18.60
N SER A 195 -32.25 5.75 18.23
CA SER A 195 -32.32 4.58 17.35
C SER A 195 -31.85 4.91 15.92
N ALA A 196 -31.32 3.93 15.21
CA ALA A 196 -30.68 4.10 13.89
C ALA A 196 -31.56 4.79 12.82
N ASP A 197 -32.88 4.58 12.90
CA ASP A 197 -33.88 5.12 11.99
C ASP A 197 -34.41 6.52 12.37
N ALA A 198 -33.94 7.07 13.48
CA ALA A 198 -34.30 8.40 13.96
C ALA A 198 -33.22 9.47 13.66
N TYR A 199 -32.17 9.12 12.92
CA TYR A 199 -31.18 10.08 12.39
C TYR A 199 -31.51 10.43 10.94
N ASP A 200 -31.07 11.61 10.51
CA ASP A 200 -31.16 12.04 9.12
C ASP A 200 -29.81 12.53 8.56
N ARG A 201 -29.85 12.96 7.28
CA ARG A 201 -28.68 13.53 6.60
C ARG A 201 -28.20 14.85 7.25
N GLY A 202 -29.10 15.58 7.91
CA GLY A 202 -28.80 16.79 8.68
C GLY A 202 -27.97 16.51 9.92
N ASP A 203 -28.24 15.43 10.66
CA ASP A 203 -27.40 14.97 11.79
C ASP A 203 -25.97 14.66 11.36
N ILE A 204 -25.80 13.92 10.25
CA ILE A 204 -24.46 13.67 9.68
C ILE A 204 -23.80 14.99 9.28
N THR A 205 -24.55 15.88 8.60
CA THR A 205 -24.02 17.18 8.14
C THR A 205 -23.59 18.08 9.31
N ARG A 206 -24.36 18.12 10.40
CA ARG A 206 -24.02 18.84 11.65
C ARG A 206 -22.71 18.30 12.22
N PHE A 207 -22.59 16.99 12.40
CA PHE A 207 -21.36 16.38 12.92
C PHE A 207 -20.14 16.65 12.03
N LEU A 208 -20.26 16.56 10.70
CA LEU A 208 -19.16 16.92 9.78
C LEU A 208 -18.81 18.42 9.83
N GLY A 209 -19.77 19.30 10.16
CA GLY A 209 -19.53 20.72 10.44
C GLY A 209 -18.76 20.94 11.74
N THR A 210 -19.20 20.31 12.84
CA THR A 210 -18.54 20.39 14.15
C THR A 210 -17.12 19.82 14.11
N LEU A 211 -16.89 18.71 13.39
CA LEU A 211 -15.55 18.17 13.13
C LEU A 211 -14.63 19.18 12.42
N ARG A 212 -15.13 19.98 11.47
CA ARG A 212 -14.36 21.03 10.78
C ARG A 212 -13.97 22.19 11.68
N ARG A 213 -14.63 22.36 12.83
CA ARG A 213 -14.25 23.35 13.86
C ARG A 213 -13.24 22.82 14.88
N LEU A 214 -12.98 21.51 14.94
CA LEU A 214 -11.95 20.97 15.84
C LEU A 214 -10.53 21.33 15.36
N PRO A 215 -9.57 21.52 16.27
CA PRO A 215 -8.20 21.85 15.91
C PRO A 215 -7.44 20.67 15.28
N ALA A 216 -6.42 20.95 14.47
CA ALA A 216 -5.48 19.98 13.91
C ALA A 216 -4.69 19.20 14.98
N THR A 217 -4.68 19.71 16.22
CA THR A 217 -4.12 19.07 17.42
C THR A 217 -5.06 18.02 18.06
N TYR A 218 -6.34 17.98 17.68
CA TYR A 218 -7.39 17.20 18.33
C TYR A 218 -7.02 15.71 18.49
N GLY A 219 -7.23 15.20 19.72
CA GLY A 219 -6.98 13.81 20.07
C GLY A 219 -5.50 13.45 20.30
N LYS A 220 -4.54 14.37 20.05
CA LYS A 220 -3.11 14.16 20.36
C LYS A 220 -2.81 14.28 21.86
N SER A 221 -3.59 15.07 22.60
CA SER A 221 -3.44 15.23 24.06
C SER A 221 -4.45 14.37 24.85
N PRO A 222 -4.04 13.71 25.95
CA PRO A 222 -4.97 13.08 26.89
C PRO A 222 -6.00 14.06 27.46
N LYS A 223 -5.63 15.34 27.64
CA LYS A 223 -6.51 16.40 28.19
C LYS A 223 -7.71 16.71 27.29
N ASP A 224 -7.64 16.39 25.99
CA ASP A 224 -8.76 16.59 25.04
C ASP A 224 -9.74 15.40 25.01
N LYS A 225 -9.49 14.34 25.79
CA LYS A 225 -10.41 13.19 25.94
C LYS A 225 -11.43 13.36 27.07
N ALA A 226 -11.19 14.31 27.98
CA ALA A 226 -12.02 14.59 29.15
C ALA A 226 -12.93 15.82 28.97
N ARG A 227 -12.77 16.56 27.86
CA ARG A 227 -13.52 17.79 27.53
C ARG A 227 -14.61 17.52 26.50
N SER A 228 -15.68 18.32 26.55
CA SER A 228 -16.70 18.33 25.50
C SER A 228 -16.15 18.83 24.16
N LEU A 229 -16.82 18.50 23.05
CA LEU A 229 -16.52 19.09 21.74
C LEU A 229 -16.58 20.64 21.77
N ALA A 230 -17.56 21.21 22.49
CA ALA A 230 -17.76 22.65 22.58
C ALA A 230 -16.58 23.37 23.25
N GLU A 231 -16.07 22.87 24.37
CA GLU A 231 -14.89 23.43 25.06
C GLU A 231 -13.64 23.40 24.17
N ILE A 232 -13.44 22.31 23.43
CA ILE A 232 -12.26 22.13 22.56
C ILE A 232 -12.34 23.11 21.37
N ILE A 233 -13.54 23.32 20.82
CA ILE A 233 -13.78 24.29 19.75
C ILE A 233 -13.59 25.72 20.26
N ALA A 234 -14.15 26.08 21.42
CA ALA A 234 -14.02 27.41 22.00
C ALA A 234 -12.54 27.77 22.25
N ARG A 235 -11.75 26.85 22.83
CA ARG A 235 -10.29 27.04 22.98
C ARG A 235 -9.57 27.21 21.65
N ALA A 236 -9.94 26.42 20.64
CA ALA A 236 -9.33 26.51 19.30
C ALA A 236 -9.72 27.80 18.56
N ASP A 237 -10.90 28.34 18.82
CA ASP A 237 -11.37 29.64 18.32
C ASP A 237 -10.61 30.81 18.98
N GLU A 238 -10.47 30.78 20.31
CA GLU A 238 -9.69 31.76 21.08
C GLU A 238 -8.19 31.76 20.69
N ALA A 239 -7.56 30.58 20.72
CA ALA A 239 -6.14 30.41 20.38
C ALA A 239 -5.84 30.43 18.88
N LYS A 240 -6.87 30.58 18.03
CA LYS A 240 -6.78 30.57 16.55
C LYS A 240 -6.01 29.35 16.00
N GLU A 241 -6.20 28.18 16.61
CA GLU A 241 -5.56 26.93 16.17
C GLU A 241 -5.97 26.58 14.72
N GLU A 242 -5.03 26.00 13.94
CA GLU A 242 -5.33 25.34 12.66
C GLU A 242 -6.38 24.23 12.84
N ARG A 243 -7.21 23.92 11.84
CA ARG A 243 -8.37 23.02 11.97
C ARG A 243 -8.22 21.67 11.26
N LEU A 244 -9.08 20.72 11.61
CA LEU A 244 -9.09 19.39 10.99
C LEU A 244 -9.34 19.48 9.48
N SER A 245 -8.34 19.07 8.69
CA SER A 245 -8.43 18.99 7.24
C SER A 245 -9.58 18.08 6.78
N ASP A 246 -10.17 18.39 5.62
CA ASP A 246 -11.29 17.64 5.05
C ASP A 246 -10.98 16.15 4.80
N ARG A 247 -9.69 15.80 4.63
CA ARG A 247 -9.21 14.41 4.61
C ARG A 247 -9.46 13.68 5.93
N THR A 248 -9.28 14.37 7.06
CA THR A 248 -9.51 13.82 8.41
C THR A 248 -11.00 13.73 8.69
N VAL A 249 -11.78 14.75 8.31
CA VAL A 249 -13.25 14.74 8.41
C VAL A 249 -13.85 13.61 7.56
N LYS A 250 -13.33 13.37 6.33
CA LYS A 250 -13.73 12.24 5.49
C LYS A 250 -13.44 10.88 6.15
N ARG A 251 -12.32 10.72 6.88
CA ARG A 251 -12.05 9.48 7.66
C ARG A 251 -13.12 9.24 8.73
N HIS A 252 -13.60 10.30 9.39
CA HIS A 252 -14.68 10.17 10.37
C HIS A 252 -16.02 9.78 9.70
N LEU A 253 -16.33 10.31 8.51
CA LEU A 253 -17.47 9.82 7.73
C LEU A 253 -17.30 8.35 7.30
N SER A 254 -16.09 7.92 6.90
CA SER A 254 -15.84 6.52 6.57
C SER A 254 -16.08 5.59 7.76
N ALA A 255 -15.69 5.98 8.98
CA ALA A 255 -15.99 5.21 10.20
C ALA A 255 -17.50 5.11 10.45
N LEU A 256 -18.24 6.21 10.28
CA LEU A 256 -19.72 6.19 10.36
C LEU A 256 -20.35 5.32 9.27
N SER A 257 -19.84 5.37 8.03
CA SER A 257 -20.35 4.57 6.91
C SER A 257 -20.15 3.07 7.13
N GLN A 258 -19.06 2.66 7.78
CA GLN A 258 -18.85 1.27 8.22
C GLN A 258 -19.84 0.87 9.34
N PHE A 259 -19.99 1.71 10.36
CA PHE A 259 -20.93 1.46 11.46
C PHE A 259 -22.38 1.38 10.98
N PHE A 260 -22.86 2.34 10.20
CA PHE A 260 -24.19 2.28 9.60
C PHE A 260 -24.33 1.16 8.55
N GLY A 261 -23.22 0.62 8.02
CA GLY A 261 -23.22 -0.64 7.27
C GLY A 261 -23.60 -1.83 8.17
N PHE A 262 -22.85 -2.03 9.25
CA PHE A 262 -23.17 -3.04 10.27
C PHE A 262 -24.61 -2.92 10.81
N VAL A 263 -25.11 -1.71 11.02
CA VAL A 263 -26.49 -1.47 11.49
C VAL A 263 -27.56 -1.86 10.45
N VAL A 264 -27.22 -1.88 9.15
CA VAL A 264 -28.06 -2.50 8.09
C VAL A 264 -27.94 -4.03 8.14
N ASP A 265 -26.74 -4.59 8.32
CA ASP A 265 -26.52 -6.04 8.47
C ASP A 265 -27.24 -6.63 9.71
N GLN A 266 -27.56 -5.80 10.72
CA GLN A 266 -28.38 -6.16 11.89
C GLN A 266 -29.88 -5.88 11.71
N GLY A 267 -30.32 -5.47 10.52
CA GLY A 267 -31.74 -5.22 10.19
C GLY A 267 -32.36 -3.98 10.86
N HIS A 268 -31.57 -3.17 11.57
CA HIS A 268 -32.06 -1.98 12.28
C HIS A 268 -32.22 -0.76 11.35
N LEU A 269 -31.50 -0.73 10.22
CA LEU A 269 -31.59 0.29 9.18
C LEU A 269 -31.73 -0.39 7.79
N SER A 270 -32.26 0.33 6.79
CA SER A 270 -32.28 -0.17 5.40
C SER A 270 -31.09 0.38 4.60
N GLY A 271 -30.63 -0.35 3.58
CA GLY A 271 -29.54 0.11 2.71
C GLY A 271 -29.78 1.48 2.07
N ALA A 272 -31.03 1.75 1.65
CA ALA A 272 -31.42 3.05 1.11
C ALA A 272 -31.36 4.18 2.16
N ALA A 273 -31.77 3.92 3.40
CA ALA A 273 -31.66 4.91 4.48
C ALA A 273 -30.19 5.16 4.87
N ARG A 274 -29.36 4.11 4.91
CA ARG A 274 -27.89 4.25 5.07
C ARG A 274 -27.31 5.17 4.00
N ALA A 275 -27.64 4.96 2.72
CA ALA A 275 -27.13 5.79 1.63
C ALA A 275 -27.53 7.27 1.79
N GLU A 276 -28.79 7.54 2.17
CA GLU A 276 -29.27 8.90 2.44
C GLU A 276 -28.49 9.59 3.59
N LEU A 277 -28.08 8.85 4.62
CA LEU A 277 -27.22 9.35 5.69
C LEU A 277 -25.80 9.68 5.21
N VAL A 278 -25.07 8.70 4.65
CA VAL A 278 -23.59 8.75 4.56
C VAL A 278 -23.01 8.97 3.16
N ASP A 279 -23.78 8.79 2.08
CA ASP A 279 -23.24 8.91 0.71
C ASP A 279 -23.39 10.33 0.15
N GLY A 280 -22.70 10.64 -0.95
CA GLY A 280 -22.79 11.95 -1.64
C GLY A 280 -22.26 13.18 -0.88
N HIS A 281 -21.75 13.04 0.35
CA HIS A 281 -21.11 14.14 1.08
C HIS A 281 -19.84 14.60 0.37
N ARG A 282 -19.78 15.88 0.01
CA ARG A 282 -18.64 16.48 -0.70
C ARG A 282 -17.55 16.95 0.27
N PHE A 283 -16.30 16.83 -0.16
CA PHE A 283 -15.11 17.22 0.59
C PHE A 283 -14.18 18.02 -0.30
N ARG A 284 -13.58 19.09 0.23
CA ARG A 284 -12.49 19.82 -0.43
C ARG A 284 -11.20 19.01 -0.26
N LEU A 285 -11.05 18.00 -1.11
CA LEU A 285 -9.80 17.27 -1.28
C LEU A 285 -9.01 17.98 -2.37
N GLU A 286 -7.96 18.69 -1.97
CA GLU A 286 -6.96 19.24 -2.90
C GLU A 286 -6.26 18.11 -3.68
N LYS A 287 -5.59 18.46 -4.80
CA LYS A 287 -4.77 17.51 -5.58
C LYS A 287 -3.90 16.70 -4.63
N GLY A 288 -3.92 15.38 -4.77
CA GLY A 288 -3.78 14.48 -3.62
C GLY A 288 -2.53 14.76 -2.78
N ALA A 289 -2.68 14.74 -1.44
CA ALA A 289 -1.55 14.77 -0.49
C ALA A 289 -0.67 13.48 -0.47
N ARG A 290 -0.60 12.83 -1.63
CA ARG A 290 0.41 11.88 -2.08
C ARG A 290 1.48 12.63 -2.90
N ASP A 291 1.02 13.53 -3.76
CA ASP A 291 1.76 14.30 -4.77
C ASP A 291 2.31 15.62 -4.20
N GLN A 292 1.53 16.28 -3.32
CA GLN A 292 1.95 17.49 -2.58
C GLN A 292 2.84 17.19 -1.35
N ARG A 293 3.55 16.06 -1.29
CA ARG A 293 4.48 15.82 -0.17
C ARG A 293 5.88 16.18 -0.57
N ASP A 294 6.45 17.11 0.18
CA ASP A 294 7.85 17.48 0.10
C ASP A 294 8.77 16.27 -0.02
N ALA A 295 9.44 16.25 -1.17
CA ALA A 295 10.55 15.38 -1.52
C ALA A 295 11.79 15.73 -0.69
N TRP A 296 12.71 14.77 -0.55
CA TRP A 296 14.07 15.05 -0.09
C TRP A 296 14.92 15.48 -1.28
N SER A 297 15.53 16.66 -1.24
CA SER A 297 16.53 17.00 -2.26
C SER A 297 17.76 16.09 -2.16
N SER A 298 18.44 15.85 -3.29
CA SER A 298 19.72 15.12 -3.32
C SER A 298 20.77 15.76 -2.40
N ALA A 299 20.69 17.08 -2.18
CA ALA A 299 21.50 17.81 -1.22
C ALA A 299 21.14 17.49 0.25
N GLU A 300 19.85 17.50 0.62
CA GLU A 300 19.40 17.10 1.97
C GLU A 300 19.75 15.63 2.26
N LEU A 301 19.71 14.73 1.27
CA LEU A 301 20.15 13.33 1.43
C LEU A 301 21.67 13.20 1.59
N LYS A 302 22.46 13.88 0.75
CA LYS A 302 23.93 13.94 0.88
C LYS A 302 24.33 14.49 2.26
N ALA A 303 23.65 15.53 2.76
CA ALA A 303 23.85 16.06 4.11
C ALA A 303 23.39 15.09 5.22
N LEU A 304 22.29 14.37 5.03
CA LEU A 304 21.81 13.36 5.99
C LEU A 304 22.82 12.23 6.15
N PHE A 305 23.31 11.63 5.06
CA PHE A 305 24.26 10.50 5.16
C PHE A 305 25.70 10.95 5.49
N ALA A 306 26.02 12.25 5.41
CA ALA A 306 27.24 12.84 5.97
C ALA A 306 27.16 13.17 7.48
N SER A 307 26.00 12.95 8.11
CA SER A 307 25.77 13.23 9.54
C SER A 307 26.25 12.07 10.46
N PRO A 308 26.45 12.32 11.77
CA PRO A 308 27.24 11.43 12.63
C PRO A 308 26.82 9.96 12.71
N VAL A 309 25.52 9.64 12.59
CA VAL A 309 25.04 8.24 12.59
C VAL A 309 25.76 7.36 11.57
N TRP A 310 26.15 7.90 10.42
CA TRP A 310 26.84 7.17 9.35
C TRP A 310 28.34 7.47 9.27
N THR A 311 28.81 8.63 9.74
CA THR A 311 30.23 9.04 9.67
C THR A 311 31.03 8.86 10.96
N GLY A 312 30.39 8.44 12.05
CA GLY A 312 30.99 8.33 13.39
C GLY A 312 30.33 9.28 14.39
N CYS A 313 29.80 8.72 15.48
CA CYS A 313 29.01 9.42 16.49
C CYS A 313 29.48 9.17 17.92
N HIS A 314 29.02 10.00 18.86
CA HIS A 314 29.17 9.75 20.29
C HIS A 314 28.22 8.60 20.72
N PRO A 315 28.64 7.65 21.59
CA PRO A 315 27.88 6.41 21.85
C PRO A 315 26.47 6.67 22.39
N HIS A 316 26.33 7.70 23.23
CA HIS A 316 25.05 8.10 23.82
C HIS A 316 24.34 9.21 23.03
N PHE A 317 25.08 10.08 22.34
CA PHE A 317 24.56 11.24 21.63
C PHE A 317 24.77 11.08 20.12
N ARG A 318 23.86 10.32 19.50
CA ARG A 318 23.99 9.89 18.08
C ARG A 318 24.09 11.05 17.08
N SER A 319 23.66 12.26 17.45
CA SER A 319 23.74 13.51 16.67
C SER A 319 25.05 14.29 16.83
N GLU A 320 25.91 13.89 17.76
CA GLU A 320 27.24 14.47 17.97
C GLU A 320 28.30 13.59 17.30
N ARG A 321 29.38 14.20 16.80
CA ARG A 321 30.50 13.46 16.19
C ARG A 321 31.28 12.68 17.25
N GLY A 322 31.76 11.49 16.89
CA GLY A 322 32.56 10.64 17.75
C GLY A 322 33.16 9.45 16.98
N PRO A 323 33.90 8.56 17.65
CA PRO A 323 34.65 7.49 16.98
C PRO A 323 33.80 6.28 16.55
N GLU A 324 32.56 6.15 17.03
CA GLU A 324 31.78 4.90 16.86
C GLU A 324 30.74 4.97 15.73
N ILE A 325 30.75 3.96 14.85
CA ILE A 325 29.69 3.72 13.86
C ILE A 325 28.80 2.59 14.37
N LEU A 326 27.86 2.94 15.24
CA LEU A 326 26.88 2.01 15.82
C LEU A 326 25.83 1.62 14.76
N ARG A 327 26.01 0.44 14.13
CA ARG A 327 25.14 -0.13 13.08
C ARG A 327 23.85 -0.77 13.63
N ASP A 328 23.08 -0.04 14.42
CA ASP A 328 21.74 -0.45 14.88
C ASP A 328 20.65 -0.14 13.83
N ALA A 329 19.37 -0.34 14.15
CA ALA A 329 18.26 -0.04 13.25
C ALA A 329 18.21 1.42 12.75
N ARG A 330 18.84 2.36 13.46
CA ARG A 330 18.89 3.78 13.08
C ARG A 330 19.86 4.05 11.95
N PHE A 331 20.94 3.25 11.87
CA PHE A 331 21.87 3.25 10.75
C PHE A 331 21.22 2.60 9.52
N TRP A 332 20.63 1.41 9.69
CA TRP A 332 20.15 0.59 8.59
C TRP A 332 18.82 1.03 7.98
N LEU A 333 17.80 1.35 8.78
CA LEU A 333 16.45 1.57 8.23
C LEU A 333 16.35 2.77 7.27
N PRO A 334 17.07 3.90 7.44
CA PRO A 334 17.08 4.98 6.45
C PRO A 334 17.82 4.59 5.16
N LEU A 335 18.86 3.76 5.24
CA LEU A 335 19.55 3.21 4.07
C LEU A 335 18.63 2.23 3.31
N LEU A 336 18.00 1.29 4.01
CA LEU A 336 17.07 0.32 3.42
C LEU A 336 15.85 1.02 2.79
N ALA A 337 15.34 2.08 3.41
CA ALA A 337 14.26 2.90 2.84
C ALA A 337 14.67 3.62 1.56
N LEU A 338 15.93 4.10 1.47
CA LEU A 338 16.46 4.78 0.28
C LEU A 338 16.67 3.79 -0.89
N PHE A 339 17.42 2.71 -0.65
CA PHE A 339 17.82 1.80 -1.73
C PHE A 339 16.70 0.89 -2.24
N HIS A 340 15.62 0.69 -1.46
CA HIS A 340 14.59 -0.30 -1.79
C HIS A 340 13.13 0.20 -1.70
N GLY A 341 12.87 1.42 -1.21
CA GLY A 341 11.53 2.04 -1.20
C GLY A 341 10.43 1.32 -0.39
N ALA A 342 10.75 0.29 0.41
CA ALA A 342 9.76 -0.35 1.27
C ALA A 342 9.46 0.49 2.52
N ARG A 343 8.30 0.24 3.13
CA ARG A 343 7.81 1.06 4.25
C ARG A 343 8.60 0.78 5.52
N LEU A 344 8.76 1.77 6.39
CA LEU A 344 9.50 1.61 7.64
C LEU A 344 9.03 0.42 8.49
N GLU A 345 7.72 0.21 8.63
CA GLU A 345 7.19 -0.96 9.37
C GLU A 345 7.45 -2.30 8.63
N GLU A 346 7.59 -2.29 7.30
CA GLU A 346 7.93 -3.51 6.52
C GLU A 346 9.37 -3.95 6.80
N TYR A 347 10.32 -3.01 6.90
CA TYR A 347 11.72 -3.29 7.26
C TYR A 347 11.95 -3.45 8.77
N ALA A 348 11.27 -2.68 9.62
CA ALA A 348 11.47 -2.71 11.07
C ALA A 348 10.96 -4.00 11.74
N ASP A 349 10.07 -4.73 11.07
CA ASP A 349 9.48 -6.00 11.52
C ASP A 349 10.00 -7.20 10.68
N LEU A 350 11.27 -7.13 10.26
CA LEU A 350 11.97 -8.23 9.61
C LEU A 350 12.58 -9.22 10.59
N TYR A 351 12.58 -10.48 10.17
CA TYR A 351 13.16 -11.61 10.87
C TYR A 351 14.29 -12.26 10.07
N ARG A 352 15.15 -13.06 10.70
CA ARG A 352 16.26 -13.76 10.02
C ARG A 352 15.77 -14.62 8.86
N ARG A 353 14.63 -15.29 9.02
CA ARG A 353 13.92 -16.09 7.98
C ARG A 353 13.51 -15.30 6.74
N ASP A 354 13.42 -13.97 6.83
CA ASP A 354 13.04 -13.10 5.71
C ASP A 354 14.23 -12.79 4.79
N VAL A 355 15.47 -12.97 5.27
CA VAL A 355 16.70 -12.74 4.48
C VAL A 355 17.15 -14.04 3.83
N CYS A 356 16.96 -14.15 2.52
CA CYS A 356 17.34 -15.32 1.72
C CYS A 356 18.50 -14.99 0.77
N CYS A 357 19.16 -16.03 0.27
CA CYS A 357 20.05 -15.98 -0.88
C CYS A 357 19.50 -16.98 -1.89
N ASP A 358 19.32 -16.55 -3.13
CA ASP A 358 18.77 -17.38 -4.21
C ASP A 358 19.63 -17.17 -5.46
N GLU A 359 20.14 -18.26 -6.03
CA GLU A 359 21.18 -18.26 -7.09
C GLU A 359 22.39 -17.31 -6.85
N GLY A 360 22.72 -17.01 -5.59
CA GLY A 360 23.77 -16.07 -5.20
C GLY A 360 23.31 -14.63 -4.98
N THR A 361 22.09 -14.29 -5.40
CA THR A 361 21.44 -13.00 -5.15
C THR A 361 20.82 -12.99 -3.74
N TRP A 362 21.36 -12.15 -2.87
CA TRP A 362 20.77 -11.91 -1.56
C TRP A 362 19.52 -11.02 -1.67
N ALA A 363 18.46 -11.38 -0.96
CA ALA A 363 17.17 -10.70 -1.01
C ALA A 363 16.43 -10.69 0.32
N VAL A 364 15.44 -9.80 0.43
CA VAL A 364 14.53 -9.67 1.56
C VAL A 364 13.10 -10.01 1.11
N ARG A 365 12.51 -11.02 1.75
CA ARG A 365 11.12 -11.42 1.55
C ARG A 365 10.21 -10.57 2.44
N LEU A 366 9.47 -9.66 1.81
CA LEU A 366 8.40 -8.90 2.45
C LEU A 366 7.10 -9.69 2.24
N VAL A 367 6.80 -10.58 3.18
CA VAL A 367 5.63 -11.47 3.15
C VAL A 367 4.74 -11.23 4.37
N GLU A 368 3.45 -11.52 4.24
CA GLU A 368 2.62 -11.75 5.43
C GLU A 368 3.11 -13.03 6.11
N SER A 369 3.26 -13.02 7.43
CA SER A 369 3.63 -14.21 8.20
C SER A 369 3.10 -14.14 9.62
N GLU A 370 2.90 -15.30 10.22
CA GLU A 370 2.65 -15.41 11.66
C GLU A 370 3.99 -15.52 12.38
N THR A 371 4.14 -14.86 13.53
CA THR A 371 5.23 -15.15 14.46
C THR A 371 4.89 -16.40 15.27
N GLU A 372 5.89 -17.01 15.91
CA GLU A 372 5.69 -18.16 16.80
C GLU A 372 4.79 -17.79 18.02
N ASP A 373 4.77 -16.51 18.42
CA ASP A 373 3.81 -15.94 19.39
C ASP A 373 2.38 -15.76 18.85
N GLY A 374 2.08 -16.20 17.62
CA GLY A 374 0.78 -16.03 16.96
C GLY A 374 0.48 -14.62 16.43
N ALA A 375 1.46 -13.70 16.43
CA ALA A 375 1.24 -12.34 15.94
C ALA A 375 1.31 -12.29 14.41
N ARG A 376 0.23 -11.82 13.76
CA ARG A 376 0.13 -11.68 12.29
C ARG A 376 0.84 -10.42 11.80
N ARG A 377 2.00 -10.58 11.15
CA ARG A 377 2.64 -9.53 10.33
C ARG A 377 1.78 -9.28 9.10
N ARG A 378 0.84 -8.33 9.21
CA ARG A 378 -0.04 -7.93 8.11
C ARG A 378 0.58 -6.85 7.24
N LEU A 379 0.63 -7.11 5.95
CA LEU A 379 1.04 -6.15 4.93
C LEU A 379 -0.18 -5.34 4.46
N LYS A 380 0.05 -4.12 4.00
CA LYS A 380 -1.04 -3.13 3.88
C LYS A 380 -1.97 -3.33 2.66
N THR A 381 -1.58 -4.15 1.70
CA THR A 381 -2.21 -4.34 0.39
C THR A 381 -1.73 -5.66 -0.20
N ALA A 382 -2.54 -6.36 -1.02
CA ALA A 382 -2.12 -7.61 -1.68
C ALA A 382 -0.75 -7.48 -2.42
N ASN A 383 -0.57 -6.42 -3.21
CA ASN A 383 0.68 -6.10 -3.92
C ASN A 383 1.86 -5.69 -3.01
N ALA A 384 1.78 -5.88 -1.70
CA ALA A 384 2.91 -5.67 -0.79
C ALA A 384 3.74 -6.94 -0.59
N THR A 385 3.16 -8.13 -0.80
CA THR A 385 3.88 -9.41 -0.77
C THR A 385 4.87 -9.46 -1.94
N ARG A 386 6.17 -9.44 -1.66
CA ARG A 386 7.24 -9.39 -2.67
C ARG A 386 8.61 -9.80 -2.12
N THR A 387 9.45 -10.39 -2.96
CA THR A 387 10.89 -10.50 -2.73
C THR A 387 11.59 -9.25 -3.27
N VAL A 388 12.54 -8.70 -2.52
CA VAL A 388 13.30 -7.50 -2.91
C VAL A 388 14.79 -7.83 -2.86
N PRO A 389 15.51 -7.86 -4.00
CA PRO A 389 16.96 -8.02 -4.03
C PRO A 389 17.65 -6.93 -3.19
N LEU A 390 18.70 -7.31 -2.45
CA LEU A 390 19.51 -6.38 -1.67
C LEU A 390 20.47 -5.64 -2.59
N HIS A 391 20.35 -4.31 -2.62
CA HIS A 391 21.22 -3.46 -3.41
C HIS A 391 22.71 -3.65 -3.02
N SER A 392 23.60 -3.65 -4.02
CA SER A 392 25.04 -3.92 -3.85
C SER A 392 25.70 -3.08 -2.75
N GLU A 393 25.39 -1.78 -2.68
CA GLU A 393 25.85 -0.89 -1.61
C GLU A 393 25.46 -1.34 -0.19
N ILE A 394 24.28 -1.93 -0.02
CA ILE A 394 23.80 -2.41 1.29
C ILE A 394 24.58 -3.67 1.72
N ILE A 395 24.91 -4.53 0.75
CA ILE A 395 25.81 -5.67 0.96
C ILE A 395 27.22 -5.15 1.29
N ARG A 396 27.76 -4.20 0.51
CA ARG A 396 29.09 -3.57 0.68
C ARG A 396 29.27 -2.87 2.03
N LEU A 397 28.19 -2.29 2.58
CA LEU A 397 28.19 -1.68 3.92
C LEU A 397 28.18 -2.71 5.07
N GLY A 398 28.08 -4.01 4.78
CA GLY A 398 28.12 -5.09 5.77
C GLY A 398 26.75 -5.42 6.38
N PHE A 399 25.66 -5.32 5.59
CA PHE A 399 24.32 -5.68 6.09
C PHE A 399 24.18 -7.17 6.37
N LEU A 400 24.81 -8.04 5.57
CA LEU A 400 24.79 -9.48 5.80
C LEU A 400 25.54 -9.86 7.09
N ASP A 401 26.70 -9.24 7.35
CA ASP A 401 27.42 -9.38 8.63
C ASP A 401 26.59 -8.90 9.82
N HIS A 402 25.78 -7.83 9.61
CA HIS A 402 24.84 -7.36 10.61
C HIS A 402 23.76 -8.40 10.91
N VAL A 403 23.10 -8.93 9.87
CA VAL A 403 22.11 -10.01 10.01
C VAL A 403 22.72 -11.19 10.77
N GLN A 404 23.85 -11.75 10.32
CA GLN A 404 24.50 -12.91 10.94
C GLN A 404 24.88 -12.71 12.42
N ARG A 405 25.30 -11.51 12.81
CA ARG A 405 25.73 -11.19 14.18
C ARG A 405 24.57 -10.91 15.13
N THR A 406 23.47 -10.36 14.61
CA THR A 406 22.36 -9.81 15.40
C THR A 406 21.12 -10.71 15.40
N ALA A 407 20.97 -11.59 14.40
CA ALA A 407 19.86 -12.52 14.26
C ALA A 407 20.40 -13.86 13.72
N ARG A 408 20.57 -14.85 14.60
CA ARG A 408 21.16 -16.15 14.28
C ARG A 408 20.09 -17.13 13.81
N ASP A 409 19.04 -17.26 14.60
CA ASP A 409 18.00 -18.25 14.41
C ASP A 409 16.85 -17.69 13.56
N PRO A 410 16.08 -18.51 12.81
CA PRO A 410 15.06 -18.01 11.87
C PRO A 410 14.03 -17.06 12.49
N GLY A 411 13.70 -17.26 13.77
CA GLY A 411 12.78 -16.44 14.57
C GLY A 411 13.39 -15.18 15.21
N ASP A 412 14.68 -14.91 15.03
CA ASP A 412 15.29 -13.68 15.54
C ASP A 412 14.88 -12.45 14.70
N PRO A 413 14.50 -11.32 15.32
CA PRO A 413 14.27 -10.07 14.61
C PRO A 413 15.60 -9.41 14.21
N LEU A 414 15.70 -8.86 12.99
CA LEU A 414 16.92 -8.18 12.50
C LEU A 414 17.28 -6.89 13.28
N PHE A 415 16.28 -6.33 13.96
CA PHE A 415 16.33 -5.05 14.67
C PHE A 415 15.81 -5.18 16.12
N PRO A 416 16.53 -5.92 16.99
CA PRO A 416 16.09 -6.19 18.37
C PRO A 416 16.07 -4.93 19.25
N ASP A 417 16.74 -3.85 18.86
CA ASP A 417 16.63 -2.54 19.51
C ASP A 417 15.27 -1.86 19.28
N LEU A 418 14.52 -2.28 18.24
CA LEU A 418 13.14 -1.87 18.02
C LEU A 418 12.18 -2.86 18.69
N ARG A 419 12.11 -2.75 20.03
CA ARG A 419 11.11 -3.47 20.83
C ARG A 419 9.67 -3.05 20.44
N PRO A 420 8.75 -4.01 20.27
CA PRO A 420 7.32 -3.78 20.03
C PRO A 420 6.67 -2.76 20.96
N GLN A 421 5.75 -1.93 20.44
CA GLN A 421 5.06 -0.90 21.22
C GLN A 421 3.55 -0.80 20.95
N GLY A 422 2.81 -0.62 22.04
CA GLY A 422 1.35 -0.53 22.04
C GLY A 422 0.67 -1.88 21.79
N LYS A 423 -0.67 -1.88 21.78
CA LYS A 423 -1.46 -3.11 21.61
C LYS A 423 -1.30 -3.78 20.23
N ASP A 424 -0.82 -3.03 19.24
CA ASP A 424 -0.57 -3.53 17.88
C ASP A 424 0.91 -3.96 17.65
N GLY A 425 1.74 -4.05 18.69
CA GLY A 425 3.11 -4.56 18.61
C GLY A 425 4.12 -3.74 17.76
N LYS A 426 3.76 -2.55 17.27
CA LYS A 426 4.50 -1.87 16.19
C LYS A 426 5.92 -1.44 16.60
N ARG A 427 6.89 -1.66 15.71
CA ARG A 427 8.32 -1.42 15.95
C ARG A 427 8.80 -0.06 15.42
N GLY A 428 8.34 0.35 14.23
CA GLY A 428 8.69 1.61 13.58
C GLY A 428 8.33 2.90 14.35
N PRO A 429 7.32 2.99 15.24
CA PRO A 429 7.00 4.24 15.94
C PRO A 429 8.09 4.75 16.89
N ARG A 430 9.06 3.91 17.29
CA ARG A 430 10.28 4.36 17.99
C ARG A 430 11.21 5.09 17.03
N MET A 431 11.48 4.47 15.88
CA MET A 431 12.37 4.96 14.84
C MET A 431 11.86 6.28 14.23
N THR A 432 10.56 6.39 13.91
CA THR A 432 9.95 7.63 13.40
C THR A 432 10.13 8.81 14.36
N ARG A 433 9.92 8.61 15.67
CA ARG A 433 10.12 9.65 16.69
C ARG A 433 11.59 10.02 16.83
N TRP A 434 12.49 9.03 16.86
CA TRP A 434 13.92 9.26 16.93
C TRP A 434 14.42 10.07 15.72
N PHE A 435 14.05 9.69 14.50
CA PHE A 435 14.52 10.33 13.27
C PHE A 435 14.07 11.80 13.15
N VAL A 436 12.89 12.14 13.66
CA VAL A 436 12.42 13.53 13.77
C VAL A 436 13.32 14.36 14.71
N GLN A 437 13.67 13.82 15.89
CA GLN A 437 14.54 14.53 16.84
C GLN A 437 16.00 14.59 16.35
N TYR A 438 16.48 13.51 15.73
CA TYR A 438 17.80 13.44 15.11
C TYR A 438 17.96 14.54 14.05
N ARG A 439 17.01 14.66 13.12
CA ARG A 439 16.99 15.71 12.10
C ARG A 439 16.94 17.12 12.70
N LYS A 440 16.29 17.33 13.84
CA LYS A 440 16.32 18.62 14.54
C LYS A 440 17.71 18.92 15.11
N ALA A 441 18.35 17.92 15.74
CA ALA A 441 19.69 18.05 16.30
C ALA A 441 20.80 18.24 15.24
N VAL A 442 20.66 17.68 14.04
CA VAL A 442 21.59 17.90 12.92
C VAL A 442 21.13 18.98 11.94
N HIS A 443 20.15 19.82 12.32
CA HIS A 443 19.63 20.95 11.54
C HIS A 443 19.04 20.62 10.14
N LEU A 444 18.65 19.36 9.91
CA LEU A 444 17.99 18.87 8.68
C LEU A 444 16.47 18.65 8.87
N TYR A 445 15.83 19.41 9.76
CA TYR A 445 14.39 19.31 10.01
C TYR A 445 13.58 20.29 9.17
N ARG A 446 12.79 19.72 8.27
CA ARG A 446 11.75 20.36 7.45
C ARG A 446 10.44 19.62 7.70
N GLU A 447 9.35 20.36 7.85
CA GLU A 447 8.00 19.80 8.00
C GLU A 447 7.55 19.11 6.69
N GLY A 448 6.54 18.23 6.77
CA GLY A 448 6.11 17.37 5.65
C GLY A 448 7.07 16.20 5.35
N VAL A 449 8.38 16.50 5.26
CA VAL A 449 9.48 15.56 5.03
C VAL A 449 9.67 14.62 6.23
N GLY A 450 9.89 13.32 5.99
CA GLY A 450 10.13 12.32 7.03
C GLY A 450 10.70 11.00 6.50
N MET A 451 10.72 9.95 7.34
CA MET A 451 11.09 8.58 6.92
C MET A 451 10.27 8.17 5.67
N HIS A 452 8.95 8.35 5.72
CA HIS A 452 8.00 8.09 4.63
C HIS A 452 8.14 8.97 3.37
N ALA A 453 9.16 9.84 3.31
CA ALA A 453 9.60 10.54 2.09
C ALA A 453 10.88 9.90 1.52
N VAL A 454 11.81 9.42 2.38
CA VAL A 454 12.97 8.60 1.95
C VAL A 454 12.47 7.33 1.24
N GLU A 455 11.45 6.68 1.79
CA GLU A 455 10.75 5.51 1.23
C GLU A 455 10.17 5.71 -0.19
N ARG A 456 10.20 6.94 -0.73
CA ARG A 456 9.70 7.27 -2.08
C ARG A 456 10.76 7.81 -3.02
N HIS A 457 12.00 7.93 -2.55
CA HIS A 457 13.11 8.34 -3.40
C HIS A 457 13.84 7.10 -3.86
N GLY A 458 13.22 6.46 -4.85
CA GLY A 458 13.88 5.42 -5.63
C GLY A 458 15.11 6.00 -6.33
N ILE A 459 16.10 5.14 -6.53
CA ILE A 459 17.45 5.50 -6.98
C ILE A 459 17.45 6.29 -8.30
N GLY A 460 16.46 6.13 -9.18
CA GLY A 460 16.31 6.93 -10.41
C GLY A 460 16.39 8.45 -10.17
N THR A 461 15.72 8.96 -9.14
CA THR A 461 15.73 10.40 -8.78
C THR A 461 17.09 10.88 -8.23
N LEU A 462 18.04 9.96 -7.99
CA LEU A 462 19.43 10.23 -7.59
C LEU A 462 20.46 9.92 -8.71
N LEU A 463 20.02 9.36 -9.84
CA LEU A 463 20.86 9.12 -11.02
C LEU A 463 20.64 10.19 -12.12
N GLU A 464 19.59 11.00 -11.99
CA GLU A 464 19.27 12.10 -12.91
C GLU A 464 19.99 13.44 -12.57
N GLY A 465 20.87 13.49 -11.55
CA GLY A 465 21.67 14.68 -11.19
C GLY A 465 22.60 14.57 -9.95
#